data_AF-A0A6A6LIJ7-F1
#
_entry.id   AF-A0A6A6LIJ7-F1
#
_cell.length_a   1.000
_cell.length_b   1.000
_cell.length_c   1.000
_cell.angle_alpha   90.00
_cell.angle_beta   90.00
_cell.angle_gamma   90.00
#
_symmetry.space_group_name_H-M   'P 1'
#
loop_
_entity.id
_entity.type
_entity.pdbx_description
1 polymer ?
#
loop_
_entity_poly.entity_id
_entity_poly.type
_entity_poly.pdbx_seq_one_letter_code
_entity_poly.pdbx_strand_id
1 'polypeptide(L)'
;MATRYLLSVEPQELQFPFTMQAQTEAPPDMQCKDKFLLRSVVASPGTTAKDVNAEMFNEEAGHHVEERKLKVVHVASPRPPSPVREWLSYDLYVE
;
A
#
# COMPACT_ATOMS: atom_id res chain seq x y z
N MET A 1 -3.18 39.10 5.82
CA MET A 1 -2.15 38.08 5.48
C MET A 1 -2.50 36.78 6.17
N ALA A 2 -2.64 35.70 5.39
CA ALA A 2 -2.81 34.30 5.77
C ALA A 2 -4.16 33.87 6.39
N THR A 3 -5.17 33.73 5.53
CA THR A 3 -6.33 32.85 5.76
C THR A 3 -5.86 31.40 5.81
N ARG A 4 -5.60 30.91 7.03
CA ARG A 4 -5.27 29.51 7.35
C ARG A 4 -6.54 28.66 7.49
N TYR A 5 -7.34 28.56 6.43
CA TYR A 5 -8.29 27.45 6.32
C TYR A 5 -7.60 26.32 5.56
N LEU A 6 -6.67 25.64 6.23
CA LEU A 6 -6.47 24.24 5.92
C LEU A 6 -7.80 23.58 6.30
N LEU A 7 -8.68 23.38 5.32
CA LEU A 7 -9.76 22.41 5.45
C LEU A 7 -9.07 21.10 5.83
N SER A 8 -9.07 20.78 7.12
CA SER A 8 -8.77 19.44 7.57
C SER A 8 -9.89 18.59 7.02
N VAL A 9 -9.71 18.12 5.79
CA VAL A 9 -10.49 17.00 5.29
C VAL A 9 -10.07 15.87 6.21
N GLU A 10 -10.91 15.59 7.20
CA GLU A 10 -10.82 14.35 7.96
C GLU A 10 -10.80 13.27 6.89
N PRO A 11 -9.68 12.54 6.67
CA PRO A 11 -9.62 11.61 5.57
C PRO A 11 -10.62 10.52 5.90
N GLN A 12 -11.81 10.60 5.30
CA GLN A 12 -12.64 9.42 5.11
C GLN A 12 -11.68 8.39 4.54
N GLU A 13 -11.51 7.25 5.22
CA GLU A 13 -10.55 6.23 4.79
C GLU A 13 -10.86 5.87 3.33
N LEU A 14 -10.08 6.43 2.41
CA LEU A 14 -10.22 6.18 0.99
C LEU A 14 -9.67 4.79 0.73
N GLN A 15 -10.57 3.83 0.53
CA GLN A 15 -10.22 2.47 0.21
C GLN A 15 -10.03 2.34 -1.31
N PHE A 16 -8.84 1.93 -1.71
CA PHE A 16 -8.51 1.61 -3.09
C PHE A 16 -8.34 0.09 -3.20
N PRO A 17 -9.38 -0.66 -3.57
CA PRO A 17 -9.26 -2.12 -3.71
C PRO A 17 -8.32 -2.45 -4.88
N PHE A 18 -7.29 -3.24 -4.60
CA PHE A 18 -6.40 -3.79 -5.60
C PHE A 18 -6.80 -5.23 -5.90
N THR A 19 -7.07 -5.55 -7.16
CA THR A 19 -7.28 -6.92 -7.61
C THR A 19 -6.00 -7.45 -8.24
N MET A 20 -5.42 -8.47 -7.63
CA MET A 20 -4.28 -9.18 -8.20
C MET A 20 -4.76 -10.38 -9.01
N GLN A 21 -4.07 -10.68 -10.10
CA GLN A 21 -4.29 -11.93 -10.83
C GLN A 21 -3.80 -13.12 -9.98
N ALA A 22 -4.52 -14.24 -10.04
CA ALA A 22 -4.14 -15.44 -9.32
C ALA A 22 -2.83 -16.01 -9.88
N GLN A 23 -1.93 -16.42 -8.99
CA GLN A 23 -0.69 -17.10 -9.39
C GLN A 23 -0.98 -18.55 -9.76
N THR A 24 -0.45 -19.01 -10.89
CA THR A 24 -0.51 -20.42 -11.31
C THR A 24 0.59 -21.28 -10.69
N GLU A 25 1.71 -20.67 -10.30
CA GLU A 25 2.86 -21.31 -9.66
C GLU A 25 3.46 -20.35 -8.61
N ALA A 26 4.04 -20.91 -7.55
CA ALA A 26 4.72 -20.10 -6.53
C ALA A 26 5.98 -19.44 -7.12
N PRO A 27 6.23 -18.14 -6.89
CA PRO A 27 7.47 -17.50 -7.31
C PRO A 27 8.67 -18.19 -6.63
N PRO A 28 9.78 -18.45 -7.35
CA PRO A 28 10.94 -19.18 -6.81
C PRO A 28 11.55 -18.55 -5.54
N ASP A 29 11.32 -17.26 -5.31
CA ASP A 29 11.78 -16.48 -4.17
C ASP A 29 10.64 -15.87 -3.33
N MET A 30 9.38 -16.20 -3.63
CA MET A 30 8.18 -15.57 -3.06
C MET A 30 8.13 -14.04 -3.24
N GLN A 31 8.88 -13.47 -4.20
CA GLN A 31 8.87 -12.03 -4.46
C GLN A 31 7.95 -11.70 -5.63
N CYS A 32 7.02 -10.78 -5.39
CA CYS A 32 6.28 -10.15 -6.47
C CYS A 32 7.18 -9.08 -7.09
N LYS A 33 7.38 -9.13 -8.41
CA LYS A 33 8.13 -8.08 -9.13
C LYS A 33 7.26 -6.87 -9.48
N ASP A 34 5.95 -6.99 -9.26
CA ASP A 34 5.01 -5.92 -9.53
C ASP A 34 5.28 -4.72 -8.61
N LYS A 35 5.10 -3.55 -9.18
CA LYS A 35 5.27 -2.27 -8.51
C LYS A 35 4.05 -1.42 -8.81
N PHE A 36 3.44 -0.90 -7.77
CA PHE A 36 2.41 0.11 -7.91
C PHE A 36 3.06 1.48 -7.77
N LEU A 37 2.63 2.42 -8.60
CA LEU A 37 2.99 3.82 -8.48
C LEU A 37 1.73 4.59 -8.10
N LEU A 38 1.71 5.10 -6.87
CA LEU A 38 0.71 6.08 -6.46
C LEU A 38 1.25 7.46 -6.84
N ARG A 39 0.46 8.24 -7.58
CA ARG A 39 0.74 9.64 -7.89
C ARG A 39 -0.40 10.48 -7.32
N SER A 40 -0.08 11.53 -6.59
CA SER A 40 -1.06 12.45 -6.01
C SER A 40 -0.69 13.89 -6.31
N VAL A 41 -1.72 14.73 -6.47
CA VAL A 41 -1.60 16.16 -6.75
C VAL A 41 -2.59 16.91 -5.88
N VAL A 42 -2.23 18.12 -5.46
CA VAL A 42 -3.16 18.99 -4.75
C VAL A 42 -4.11 19.61 -5.76
N ALA A 43 -5.39 19.25 -5.69
CA ALA A 43 -6.41 19.85 -6.52
C ALA A 43 -6.69 21.30 -6.11
N SER A 44 -6.93 22.17 -7.08
CA SER A 44 -7.35 23.54 -6.82
C SER A 44 -8.75 23.57 -6.18
N PRO A 45 -9.08 24.59 -5.37
CA PRO A 45 -10.42 24.74 -4.83
C PRO A 45 -11.48 24.78 -5.95
N GLY A 46 -12.50 23.94 -5.85
CA GLY A 46 -13.57 23.85 -6.84
C GLY A 46 -13.30 22.90 -8.01
N THR A 47 -12.13 22.25 -8.08
CA THR A 47 -11.86 21.18 -9.04
C THR A 47 -12.85 20.03 -8.86
N THR A 48 -13.48 19.60 -9.95
CA THR A 48 -14.39 18.45 -9.99
C THR A 48 -13.74 17.26 -10.68
N ALA A 49 -14.34 16.08 -10.57
CA ALA A 49 -13.84 14.87 -11.23
C ALA A 49 -13.74 14.99 -12.77
N LYS A 50 -14.51 15.90 -13.38
CA LYS A 50 -14.48 16.14 -14.84
C LYS A 50 -13.27 16.96 -15.28
N ASP A 51 -12.70 17.74 -14.37
CA ASP A 51 -11.55 18.60 -14.64
C ASP A 51 -10.22 17.84 -14.49
N VAL A 52 -10.26 16.64 -13.91
CA VAL A 52 -9.09 15.78 -13.71
C VAL A 52 -8.58 15.28 -15.06
N ASN A 53 -7.35 15.65 -15.39
CA ASN A 53 -6.68 15.26 -16.64
C ASN A 53 -5.21 14.87 -16.38
N ALA A 54 -4.53 14.39 -17.43
CA ALA A 54 -3.15 13.93 -17.34
C ALA A 54 -2.14 15.06 -17.10
N GLU A 55 -2.40 16.28 -17.58
CA GLU A 55 -1.50 17.42 -17.40
C GLU A 55 -1.34 17.80 -15.93
N MET A 56 -2.38 17.64 -15.11
CA MET A 56 -2.30 17.90 -13.66
C MET A 56 -1.20 17.08 -12.97
N PHE A 57 -0.83 15.93 -13.52
CA PHE A 57 0.21 15.04 -13.01
C PHE A 57 1.56 15.19 -13.74
N ASN A 58 1.78 16.30 -14.45
CA ASN A 58 3.03 16.61 -15.12
C ASN A 58 3.91 17.55 -14.25
N GLU A 59 5.03 17.04 -13.75
CA GLU A 59 6.00 17.84 -12.98
C GLU A 59 6.69 18.91 -13.83
N GLU A 60 6.90 18.66 -15.12
CA GLU A 60 7.55 19.62 -16.04
C GLU A 60 6.69 20.86 -16.28
N ALA A 61 5.37 20.74 -16.12
CA ALA A 61 4.44 21.86 -16.17
C ALA A 61 4.46 22.73 -14.88
N GLY A 62 5.31 22.38 -13.91
CA GLY A 62 5.44 23.10 -12.64
C GLY A 62 4.46 22.64 -11.55
N HIS A 63 3.73 21.54 -11.78
CA HIS A 63 2.86 20.96 -10.76
C HIS A 63 3.67 20.20 -9.71
N HIS A 64 3.27 20.35 -8.45
CA HIS A 64 3.80 19.52 -7.37
C HIS A 64 3.07 18.17 -7.37
N VAL A 65 3.74 17.15 -7.91
CA VAL A 65 3.26 15.77 -7.93
C VAL A 65 4.01 14.99 -6.88
N GLU A 66 3.29 14.32 -5.98
CA GLU A 66 3.89 13.38 -5.05
C GLU A 66 3.82 11.96 -5.62
N GLU A 67 4.96 11.28 -5.67
CA GLU A 67 5.04 9.90 -6.12
C GLU A 67 5.42 8.94 -4.98
N ARG A 68 4.71 7.81 -4.90
CA ARG A 68 5.01 6.73 -3.98
C ARG A 68 5.03 5.39 -4.71
N LYS A 69 6.22 4.79 -4.75
CA LYS A 69 6.44 3.44 -5.26
C LYS A 69 6.14 2.43 -4.16
N LEU A 70 5.13 1.62 -4.39
CA LEU A 70 4.72 0.55 -3.49
C LEU A 70 5.18 -0.79 -4.07
N LYS A 71 5.85 -1.59 -3.24
CA LYS A 71 6.25 -2.95 -3.59
C LYS A 71 5.19 -3.92 -3.12
N VAL A 72 4.92 -4.94 -3.92
CA VAL A 72 4.07 -6.04 -3.52
C VAL A 72 4.94 -7.09 -2.84
N VAL A 73 4.51 -7.55 -1.66
CA VAL A 73 5.17 -8.62 -0.93
C VAL A 73 4.16 -9.74 -0.73
N HIS A 74 4.50 -10.94 -1.17
CA HIS A 74 3.72 -12.12 -0.83
C HIS A 74 4.09 -12.56 0.58
N VAL A 75 3.09 -12.64 1.44
CA VAL A 75 3.23 -13.23 2.77
C VAL A 75 2.61 -14.60 2.74
N ALA A 76 3.33 -15.59 3.27
CA ALA A 76 2.73 -16.90 3.51
C ALA A 76 1.53 -16.72 4.44
N SER A 77 0.44 -17.45 4.19
CA SER A 77 -0.69 -17.45 5.09
C SER A 77 -0.20 -17.76 6.51
N PRO A 78 -0.62 -17.00 7.55
CA PRO A 78 -0.27 -17.30 8.92
C PRO A 78 -0.59 -18.77 9.18
N ARG A 79 0.42 -19.57 9.54
CA ARG A 79 0.18 -20.96 9.91
C ARG A 79 -0.80 -20.94 11.08
N PRO A 80 -1.93 -21.65 11.02
CA PRO A 80 -2.74 -21.85 12.21
C PRO A 80 -1.82 -22.46 13.29
N PRO A 81 -1.93 -22.03 14.56
CA PRO A 81 -1.11 -22.59 15.62
C PRO A 81 -1.25 -24.11 15.58
N SER A 82 -0.13 -24.81 15.41
CA SER A 82 -0.14 -26.27 15.34
C SER A 82 -0.76 -26.81 16.63
N PRO A 83 -1.73 -27.74 16.57
CA PRO A 83 -2.25 -28.39 17.77
C PRO A 83 -1.20 -29.28 18.46
N VAL A 84 -0.02 -29.45 17.84
CA VAL A 84 1.10 -30.17 18.43
C VAL A 84 1.63 -29.37 19.62
N ARG A 85 1.43 -29.90 20.83
CA ARG A 85 2.19 -29.47 22.01
C ARG A 85 3.68 -29.59 21.69
N GLU A 86 4.38 -28.47 21.59
CA GLU A 86 5.83 -28.41 21.74
C GLU A 86 6.13 -28.81 23.19
N TRP A 87 6.33 -30.11 23.39
CA TRP A 87 6.96 -30.59 24.61
C TRP A 87 8.40 -30.13 24.58
N LEU A 88 8.68 -29.13 25.39
CA LEU A 88 9.99 -28.61 25.65
C LEU A 88 10.96 -29.76 25.88
N SER A 89 12.09 -29.73 25.19
CA SER A 89 13.24 -30.61 25.37
C SER A 89 13.95 -30.40 26.73
N TYR A 90 13.22 -29.99 27.77
CA TYR A 90 13.71 -29.77 29.12
C TYR A 90 13.53 -31.00 30.04
N ASP A 91 12.90 -32.09 29.56
CA ASP A 91 12.84 -33.37 30.28
C ASP A 91 14.09 -34.25 30.07
N LEU A 92 15.14 -33.74 29.42
CA LEU A 92 16.42 -34.45 29.24
C LEU A 92 17.54 -33.96 30.18
N TYR A 93 17.21 -33.18 31.22
CA TYR A 93 18.13 -32.78 32.29
C TYR A 93 17.52 -32.97 33.69
N VAL A 94 16.88 -34.11 33.93
CA VAL A 94 16.65 -34.59 35.31
C VAL A 94 17.06 -36.06 35.39
N GLU A 95 18.36 -36.28 35.55
CA GLU A 95 18.95 -37.21 36.53
C GLU A 95 20.39 -36.80 36.83
#